data_AF-A0A7C5VBR9-F1
#
_entry.id   AF-A0A7C5VBR9-F1
#
_cell.length_a   1.000
_cell.length_b   1.000
_cell.length_c   1.000
_cell.angle_alpha   90.00
_cell.angle_beta   90.00
_cell.angle_gamma   90.00
#
_symmetry.space_group_name_H-M   'P 1'
#
loop_
_entity.id
_entity.type
_entity.pdbx_description
1 polymer ?
#
loop_
_entity_poly.entity_id
_entity_poly.type
_entity_poly.pdbx_seq_one_letter_code
_entity_poly.pdbx_strand_id
1 'polypeptide(L)'
;MRRRQSAFTLIELLVVIGIIGLLIAMLLPALSRAREQSKTVKCASQLRQLGVALNSYAANYKWQLPAWSGWHVAGGDGTGDDEPGDGWTEQLARYFTGPTSQVY
;
A
#
# COMPACT_ATOMS: atom_id res chain seq x y z
N MET A 1 -25.32 -57.06 -5.65
CA MET A 1 -24.60 -56.48 -6.81
C MET A 1 -23.35 -55.77 -6.30
N ARG A 2 -22.16 -56.33 -6.53
CA ARG A 2 -20.88 -55.73 -6.11
C ARG A 2 -20.58 -54.56 -7.05
N ARG A 3 -20.60 -53.32 -6.56
CA ARG A 3 -20.13 -52.16 -7.33
C ARG A 3 -18.65 -52.37 -7.61
N ARG A 4 -18.25 -52.47 -8.89
CA ARG A 4 -16.84 -52.42 -9.29
C ARG A 4 -16.31 -51.06 -8.85
N GLN A 5 -15.47 -51.03 -7.83
CA GLN A 5 -14.70 -49.84 -7.49
C GLN A 5 -13.63 -49.68 -8.58
N SER A 6 -13.65 -48.56 -9.29
CA SER A 6 -12.58 -48.17 -10.21
C SER A 6 -11.32 -47.89 -9.39
N ALA A 7 -10.35 -48.79 -9.46
CA ALA A 7 -9.01 -48.51 -8.94
C ALA A 7 -8.28 -47.60 -9.94
N PHE A 8 -7.74 -46.48 -9.45
CA PHE A 8 -6.93 -45.57 -10.25
C PHE A 8 -5.65 -46.29 -10.71
N THR A 9 -5.30 -46.15 -11.99
CA THR A 9 -4.02 -46.65 -12.48
C THR A 9 -2.90 -45.72 -12.02
N LEU A 10 -1.71 -46.28 -11.76
CA LEU A 10 -0.53 -45.51 -11.37
C LEU A 10 -0.18 -44.43 -12.43
N ILE A 11 -0.44 -44.75 -13.70
CA ILE A 11 -0.27 -43.85 -14.86
C ILE A 11 -1.20 -42.64 -14.79
N GLU A 12 -2.47 -42.82 -14.43
CA GLU A 12 -3.41 -41.70 -14.32
C GLU A 12 -2.96 -40.71 -13.24
N LEU A 13 -2.50 -41.20 -12.09
CA LEU A 13 -1.98 -40.33 -11.03
C LEU A 13 -0.69 -39.62 -11.46
N LEU A 14 0.20 -40.31 -12.16
CA LEU A 14 1.47 -39.78 -12.66
C LEU A 14 1.26 -38.62 -13.63
N VAL A 15 0.34 -38.76 -14.59
CA VAL A 15 0.10 -37.72 -15.60
C VAL A 15 -0.46 -36.45 -14.95
N VAL A 16 -1.31 -36.61 -13.93
CA VAL A 16 -1.93 -35.49 -13.21
C VAL A 16 -0.89 -34.65 -12.48
N ILE A 17 -0.01 -35.29 -11.70
CA ILE A 17 1.05 -34.56 -10.99
C ILE A 17 2.04 -33.91 -11.97
N GLY A 18 2.27 -34.53 -13.13
CA GLY A 18 3.10 -33.96 -14.20
C GLY A 18 2.51 -32.67 -14.76
N ILE A 19 1.22 -32.65 -15.08
CA ILE A 19 0.52 -31.45 -15.57
C ILE A 19 0.48 -30.36 -14.49
N ILE A 20 0.17 -30.71 -13.24
CA ILE A 20 0.18 -29.75 -12.12
C ILE A 20 1.56 -29.13 -11.94
N GLY A 21 2.62 -29.95 -12.00
CA GLY A 21 4.00 -29.47 -11.90
C GLY A 21 4.37 -28.48 -12.99
N LEU A 22 3.99 -28.76 -14.24
CA LEU A 22 4.19 -27.85 -15.38
C LEU A 22 3.47 -26.51 -15.18
N LEU A 23 2.22 -26.55 -14.72
CA LEU A 23 1.43 -25.34 -14.45
C LEU A 23 2.07 -24.50 -13.33
N ILE A 24 2.46 -25.14 -12.21
CA ILE A 24 3.11 -24.44 -11.08
C ILE A 24 4.45 -23.83 -11.49
N ALA A 25 5.24 -24.54 -12.29
CA ALA A 25 6.53 -24.06 -12.78
C ALA A 25 6.40 -22.74 -13.58
N MET A 26 5.30 -22.57 -14.32
CA MET A 26 5.00 -21.32 -15.03
C MET A 26 4.36 -20.26 -14.10
N LEU A 27 3.55 -20.67 -13.12
CA LEU A 27 2.82 -19.76 -12.23
C LEU A 27 3.70 -19.09 -11.16
N LEU A 28 4.64 -19.80 -10.56
CA LEU A 28 5.52 -19.25 -9.51
C LEU A 28 6.31 -17.99 -9.96
N PRO A 29 7.01 -18.00 -11.11
CA PRO A 29 7.73 -16.81 -11.58
C PRO A 29 6.78 -15.68 -12.02
N ALA A 30 5.58 -16.01 -12.51
CA ALA A 30 4.57 -15.00 -12.84
C ALA A 30 4.02 -14.30 -11.59
N LEU A 31 3.77 -15.06 -10.53
CA LEU A 31 3.24 -14.55 -9.26
C LEU A 31 4.23 -13.62 -8.54
N SER A 32 5.52 -13.94 -8.56
CA SER A 32 6.54 -13.07 -7.96
C SER A 32 6.62 -11.71 -8.65
N ARG A 33 6.59 -11.69 -9.99
CA ARG A 33 6.55 -10.46 -10.80
C ARG A 33 5.28 -9.65 -10.54
N ALA A 34 4.12 -10.30 -10.48
CA ALA A 34 2.85 -9.64 -10.19
C ALA A 34 2.86 -8.97 -8.79
N ARG A 35 3.49 -9.62 -7.80
CA ARG A 35 3.62 -9.05 -6.46
C ARG A 35 4.55 -7.83 -6.42
N GLU A 36 5.62 -7.82 -7.19
CA GLU A 36 6.50 -6.65 -7.28
C GLU A 36 5.80 -5.49 -7.98
N GLN A 37 5.08 -5.76 -9.07
CA GLN A 37 4.24 -4.77 -9.74
C GLN A 37 3.16 -4.20 -8.82
N SER A 38 2.52 -5.02 -7.99
CA SER A 38 1.47 -4.54 -7.07
C SER A 38 2.02 -3.58 -6.01
N LYS A 39 3.26 -3.78 -5.53
CA LYS A 39 3.94 -2.81 -4.63
C LYS A 39 4.14 -1.47 -5.32
N THR A 40 4.61 -1.48 -6.57
CA THR A 40 4.82 -0.26 -7.36
C THR A 40 3.52 0.49 -7.59
N VAL A 41 2.45 -0.23 -7.98
CA VAL A 41 1.11 0.39 -8.16
C VAL A 41 0.58 0.96 -6.85
N LYS A 42 0.76 0.26 -5.73
CA LYS A 42 0.38 0.75 -4.40
C LYS A 42 1.13 2.03 -4.05
N CYS A 43 2.45 2.07 -4.25
CA CYS A 43 3.27 3.25 -4.01
C CYS A 43 2.83 4.43 -4.89
N ALA A 44 2.61 4.20 -6.18
CA ALA A 44 2.13 5.24 -7.10
C ALA A 44 0.75 5.79 -6.69
N SER A 45 -0.16 4.93 -6.24
CA SER A 45 -1.47 5.34 -5.72
C SER A 45 -1.35 6.19 -4.44
N GLN A 46 -0.47 5.80 -3.52
CA GLN A 46 -0.19 6.56 -2.29
C GLN A 46 0.42 7.93 -2.60
N LEU A 47 1.40 8.00 -3.50
CA LEU A 47 1.99 9.26 -3.94
C LEU A 47 0.97 10.18 -4.60
N ARG A 48 0.06 9.62 -5.40
CA ARG A 48 -1.05 10.39 -5.97
C ARG A 48 -1.97 10.95 -4.88
N GLN A 49 -2.31 10.16 -3.87
CA GLN A 49 -3.13 10.62 -2.73
C GLN A 49 -2.43 11.72 -1.95
N LEU A 50 -1.12 11.59 -1.69
CA LEU A 50 -0.30 12.64 -1.07
C LEU A 50 -0.31 13.93 -1.90
N GLY A 51 -0.13 13.84 -3.22
CA GLY A 51 -0.16 15.00 -4.11
C GLY A 51 -1.51 15.72 -4.11
N VAL A 52 -2.61 14.97 -4.08
CA VAL A 52 -3.96 15.54 -3.94
C VAL A 52 -4.14 16.24 -2.59
N ALA A 53 -3.69 15.62 -1.50
CA ALA A 53 -3.74 16.22 -0.16
C ALA A 53 -2.91 17.50 -0.06
N LEU A 54 -1.68 17.51 -0.60
CA LEU A 54 -0.80 18.68 -0.65
C LEU A 54 -1.41 19.82 -1.45
N ASN A 55 -1.97 19.53 -2.62
CA ASN A 55 -2.63 20.54 -3.45
C ASN A 55 -3.85 21.13 -2.74
N SER A 56 -4.62 20.29 -2.05
CA SER A 56 -5.79 20.70 -1.26
C SER A 56 -5.38 21.56 -0.06
N TYR A 57 -4.30 21.19 0.63
CA TYR A 57 -3.70 21.99 1.70
C TYR A 57 -3.23 23.35 1.20
N ALA A 58 -2.45 23.38 0.11
CA ALA A 58 -1.92 24.62 -0.44
C ALA A 58 -3.04 25.58 -0.85
N ALA A 59 -4.13 25.08 -1.43
CA ALA A 59 -5.29 25.90 -1.77
C ALA A 59 -5.93 26.56 -0.53
N ASN A 60 -5.94 25.89 0.63
CA ASN A 60 -6.49 26.40 1.88
C ASN A 60 -5.52 27.30 2.66
N TYR A 61 -4.20 27.12 2.49
CA TYR A 61 -3.15 27.81 3.25
C TYR A 61 -2.31 28.75 2.37
N LYS A 62 -2.97 29.63 1.60
CA LYS A 62 -2.31 30.70 0.81
C LYS A 62 -1.15 30.20 -0.08
N TRP A 63 -1.30 29.03 -0.69
CA TRP A 63 -0.27 28.36 -1.51
C TRP A 63 1.01 27.99 -0.76
N GLN A 64 0.96 27.89 0.56
CA GLN A 64 2.05 27.36 1.38
C GLN A 64 1.94 25.84 1.50
N LEU A 65 3.09 25.18 1.51
CA LEU A 65 3.20 23.76 1.80
C LEU A 65 3.27 23.54 3.32
N PRO A 66 2.85 22.36 3.81
CA PRO A 66 2.91 22.06 5.23
C PRO A 66 4.35 22.07 5.74
N ALA A 67 4.54 22.52 6.98
CA ALA A 67 5.86 22.57 7.62
C ALA A 67 6.41 21.15 7.83
N TRP A 68 7.66 20.91 7.45
CA TRP A 68 8.28 19.58 7.56
C TRP A 68 8.34 19.06 9.01
N SER A 69 8.41 19.94 10.01
CA SER A 69 8.36 19.55 11.42
C SER A 69 7.66 20.61 12.26
N GLY A 70 7.10 20.16 13.39
CA GLY A 70 6.44 21.02 14.37
C GLY A 70 7.34 22.08 15.00
N TRP A 71 8.65 21.84 14.98
CA TRP A 71 9.69 22.75 15.47
C TRP A 71 10.03 23.90 14.51
N HIS A 72 9.44 23.89 13.32
CA HIS A 72 9.66 24.92 12.29
C HIS A 72 8.32 25.50 11.86
N VAL A 73 7.67 26.18 12.79
CA VAL A 73 6.52 27.05 12.48
C VAL A 73 6.98 28.20 11.57
N ALA A 74 6.18 28.51 10.56
CA ALA A 74 6.45 29.64 9.67
C ALA A 74 6.42 30.95 10.49
N GLY A 75 7.61 31.51 10.77
CA GLY A 75 7.78 32.69 11.61
C GLY A 75 8.45 32.44 12.98
N GLY A 76 8.82 31.19 13.30
CA GLY A 76 9.65 30.88 14.48
C GLY A 76 11.10 31.35 14.32
N ASP A 77 11.76 31.63 15.44
CA ASP A 77 13.15 32.12 15.49
C ASP A 77 14.20 30.99 15.45
N GLY A 78 13.76 29.74 15.54
CA GLY A 78 14.60 28.55 15.42
C GLY A 78 15.44 28.25 16.66
N THR A 79 15.10 28.81 17.83
CA THR A 79 15.85 28.59 19.07
C THR A 79 15.45 27.33 19.84
N GLY A 80 14.42 26.59 19.38
CA GLY A 80 14.05 25.27 19.90
C GLY A 80 13.32 25.30 21.25
N ASP A 81 12.98 26.49 21.73
CA ASP A 81 12.10 26.81 22.85
C ASP A 81 10.63 27.00 22.43
N ASP A 82 10.35 27.02 21.12
CA ASP A 82 9.00 26.93 20.58
C ASP A 82 8.32 25.62 21.01
N GLU A 83 7.09 25.71 21.51
CA GLU A 83 6.22 24.53 21.66
C GLU A 83 6.08 23.86 20.28
N PRO A 84 6.40 22.56 20.14
CA PRO A 84 6.34 21.90 18.84
C PRO A 84 4.91 21.93 18.32
N GLY A 85 4.69 22.63 17.21
CA GLY A 85 3.42 22.63 16.49
C GLY A 85 3.15 21.32 15.76
N ASP A 86 2.06 21.25 15.01
CA ASP A 86 1.71 20.04 14.25
C ASP A 86 2.72 19.82 13.11
N GLY A 87 3.23 18.59 12.95
CA GLY A 87 4.11 18.24 11.81
C GLY A 87 3.34 18.09 10.49
N TRP A 88 4.04 17.99 9.34
CA TRP A 88 3.37 17.87 8.04
C TRP A 88 2.36 16.71 7.95
N THR A 89 2.63 15.58 8.64
CA THR A 89 1.73 14.42 8.67
C THR A 89 0.43 14.72 9.40
N GLU A 90 0.50 15.46 10.51
CA GLU A 90 -0.67 15.84 11.31
C GLU A 90 -1.47 16.94 10.61
N GLN A 91 -0.78 17.90 10.01
CA GLN A 91 -1.40 18.94 9.18
C GLN A 91 -2.16 18.36 7.98
N LEU A 92 -1.60 17.32 7.34
CA LEU A 92 -2.24 16.65 6.20
C LEU A 92 -3.24 15.56 6.62
N ALA A 93 -3.25 15.10 7.88
CA ALA A 93 -4.12 14.03 8.35
C ALA A 93 -5.59 14.28 8.01
N ARG A 94 -6.04 15.54 8.13
CA ARG A 94 -7.40 16.01 7.80
C ARG A 94 -7.83 15.79 6.35
N TYR A 95 -6.88 15.61 5.43
CA TYR A 95 -7.14 15.38 4.01
C TYR A 95 -7.08 13.89 3.64
N PHE A 96 -6.51 13.04 4.50
CA PHE A 96 -6.47 11.59 4.30
C PHE A 96 -7.64 10.87 4.95
N THR A 97 -8.12 11.39 6.07
CA THR A 97 -9.25 10.82 6.79
C THR A 97 -10.38 11.83 6.83
N GLY A 98 -11.56 11.41 6.34
CA GLY A 98 -12.80 12.08 6.72
C GLY A 98 -12.96 12.10 8.25
N PRO A 99 -13.95 12.82 8.80
CA PRO A 99 -14.02 13.22 10.22
C PRO A 99 -14.21 12.07 11.26
N THR A 100 -13.76 10.84 10.99
CA THR A 100 -13.86 9.69 11.89
C THR A 100 -12.63 8.77 11.78
N SER A 101 -11.45 9.24 12.16
CA SER A 101 -10.33 8.35 12.49
C SER A 101 -9.71 8.74 13.83
N GLN A 102 -10.53 8.66 14.88
CA GLN A 102 -10.00 8.36 16.19
C GLN A 102 -9.33 6.98 16.15
N VAL A 103 -8.06 6.97 16.56
CA VAL A 103 -7.41 5.89 17.30
C VAL A 103 -7.25 4.57 16.52
N TYR A 104 -6.09 4.44 15.89
CA TYR A 104 -5.20 3.32 16.22
C TYR A 104 -4.02 3.86 17.02
#